data_AF-A0A1I3ATC2-F1
#
_entry.id   AF-A0A1I3ATC2-F1
#
_cell.length_a   1.000
_cell.length_b   1.000
_cell.length_c   1.000
_cell.angle_alpha   90.00
_cell.angle_beta   90.00
_cell.angle_gamma   90.00
#
_symmetry.space_group_name_H-M   'P 1'
#
loop_
_entity.id
_entity.type
_entity.pdbx_description
1 polymer ?
#
loop_
_entity_poly.entity_id
_entity_poly.type
_entity_poly.pdbx_seq_one_letter_code
_entity_poly.pdbx_strand_id
1 'polypeptide(L)'
;MKNIKKSVRFFVVAIALASYLLSGCGHVKDSGASLSESTAQDYEEQIRQLQKENEKLKEELAKYIPSSEEVETSEEMATEQASASEEAVSDNTVAEETKRKQVVVFGDSIWDSSRDETGIAALLSSYMNADVYNCAIGGTRASLKDGESPDNYENWDSTSLSGMVNVATGKVDPEIFLEGYPAGGVIRNIDFSKTDYFVIAYGLNDYFSGAILNVEGGREWDAHGYGGALRYAIDELRGKFPDSQILLISPTYCQFWKDGVMYTDSNMKDFGGGPLTIYANVCRNVAENENTLYIDAYSKMGINIYSAEEYLEDGIHLTAAGRELYAKAVSSCLKYGTPGVVSGNSIYY
;
A
#
# COMPACT_ATOMS: atom_id res chain seq x y z
N MET A 1 -21.27 -2.58 61.62
CA MET A 1 -21.40 -1.28 62.34
C MET A 1 -20.30 -0.35 61.86
N LYS A 2 -20.61 0.91 61.49
CA LYS A 2 -19.71 2.06 61.23
C LYS A 2 -18.62 1.85 60.13
N ASN A 3 -18.44 2.72 59.12
CA ASN A 3 -18.15 4.18 59.09
C ASN A 3 -16.73 4.45 59.70
N ILE A 4 -15.85 5.34 59.19
CA ILE A 4 -15.85 6.34 58.08
C ILE A 4 -14.36 6.69 57.77
N LYS A 5 -13.88 7.31 56.67
CA LYS A 5 -14.43 8.21 55.62
C LYS A 5 -13.70 8.06 54.26
N LYS A 6 -14.30 8.64 53.22
CA LYS A 6 -13.71 9.09 51.94
C LYS A 6 -12.96 10.42 52.06
N SER A 7 -12.07 10.73 51.10
CA SER A 7 -11.86 12.10 50.59
C SER A 7 -11.55 12.10 49.09
N VAL A 8 -12.42 12.74 48.29
CA VAL A 8 -12.23 13.05 46.87
C VAL A 8 -12.28 14.57 46.71
N ARG A 9 -11.45 15.16 45.85
CA ARG A 9 -11.56 16.56 45.42
C ARG A 9 -11.29 16.70 43.91
N PHE A 10 -12.33 17.07 43.17
CA PHE A 10 -12.21 17.72 41.87
C PHE A 10 -11.89 19.22 42.08
N PHE A 11 -11.19 19.86 41.14
CA PHE A 11 -11.84 20.87 40.26
C PHE A 11 -10.95 21.32 39.08
N VAL A 12 -11.49 21.14 37.86
CA VAL A 12 -11.51 22.00 36.65
C VAL A 12 -10.25 22.78 36.18
N VAL A 13 -10.07 22.75 34.85
CA VAL A 13 -9.03 23.39 34.02
C VAL A 13 -9.23 24.92 33.85
N ALA A 14 -8.14 25.66 33.64
CA ALA A 14 -8.15 26.95 32.96
C ALA A 14 -6.95 27.04 31.97
N ILE A 15 -7.16 27.64 30.79
CA ILE A 15 -6.15 27.84 29.75
C ILE A 15 -6.06 29.34 29.45
N ALA A 16 -4.85 29.92 29.48
CA ALA A 16 -4.58 31.26 28.97
C ALA A 16 -3.12 31.43 28.51
N LEU A 17 -2.99 32.00 27.31
CA LEU A 17 -1.81 32.20 26.47
C LEU A 17 -0.60 32.98 27.06
N ALA A 18 0.57 32.60 26.55
CA ALA A 18 1.65 33.46 26.02
C ALA A 18 2.42 34.47 26.91
N SER A 19 3.71 34.13 27.12
CA SER A 19 4.91 34.99 26.99
C SER A 19 4.97 36.40 27.59
N TYR A 20 5.96 36.63 28.47
CA TYR A 20 7.12 37.48 28.13
C TYR A 20 8.37 37.05 28.94
N LEU A 21 9.50 37.74 28.76
CA LEU A 21 10.86 37.22 28.95
C LEU A 21 11.62 37.71 30.22
N LEU A 22 12.70 36.96 30.51
CA LEU A 22 13.95 37.33 31.22
C LEU A 22 14.08 37.24 32.76
N SER A 23 15.33 36.89 33.13
CA SER A 23 16.01 37.13 34.42
C SER A 23 15.65 36.28 35.65
N GLY A 24 16.20 35.06 35.70
CA GLY A 24 16.38 34.28 36.94
C GLY A 24 17.56 33.31 36.82
N CYS A 25 18.69 33.60 37.47
CA CYS A 25 19.91 32.79 37.34
C CYS A 25 19.81 31.46 38.10
N GLY A 26 19.93 30.34 37.40
CA GLY A 26 20.05 28.99 37.96
C GLY A 26 21.26 28.26 37.36
N HIS A 27 22.00 27.53 38.20
CA HIS A 27 23.24 26.85 37.79
C HIS A 27 22.93 25.66 36.87
N VAL A 28 23.35 25.73 35.60
CA VAL A 28 23.48 24.57 34.71
C VAL A 28 24.97 24.32 34.52
N LYS A 29 25.41 23.07 34.71
CA LYS A 29 26.78 22.69 34.37
C LYS A 29 26.88 22.57 32.86
N ASP A 30 27.80 23.33 32.29
CA ASP A 30 28.19 23.19 30.90
C ASP A 30 28.83 21.80 30.68
N SER A 31 28.40 21.13 29.62
CA SER A 31 29.03 19.93 29.08
C SER A 31 29.02 19.97 27.56
N GLY A 32 29.38 21.13 26.99
CA GLY A 32 29.73 21.27 25.59
C GLY A 32 30.86 20.31 25.23
N ALA A 33 30.50 19.18 24.63
CA ALA A 33 31.46 18.26 24.05
C ALA A 33 32.08 18.93 22.81
N SER A 34 33.26 19.53 22.99
CA SER A 34 34.07 19.97 21.87
C SER A 34 34.45 18.75 21.03
N LEU A 35 33.88 18.64 19.84
CA LEU A 35 34.44 17.80 18.78
C LEU A 35 35.89 18.27 18.57
N SER A 36 36.86 17.45 18.96
CA SER A 36 38.26 17.74 18.67
C SER A 36 38.50 17.57 17.18
N GLU A 37 39.41 18.37 16.60
CA GLU A 37 39.71 18.32 15.16
C GLU A 37 40.03 16.89 14.68
N SER A 38 40.67 16.08 15.53
CA SER A 38 40.94 14.66 15.29
C SER A 38 39.70 13.83 14.94
N THR A 39 38.54 14.12 15.52
CA THR A 39 37.31 13.34 15.32
C THR A 39 36.58 13.78 14.04
N ALA A 40 36.67 15.07 13.68
CA ALA A 40 36.20 15.53 12.37
C ALA A 40 37.08 14.97 11.23
N GLN A 41 38.40 14.99 11.43
CA GLN A 41 39.38 14.45 10.48
C GLN A 41 39.23 12.93 10.26
N ASP A 42 38.94 12.16 11.31
CA ASP A 42 38.65 10.72 11.23
C ASP A 42 37.41 10.45 10.35
N TYR A 43 36.32 11.22 10.52
CA TYR A 43 35.16 11.11 9.65
C TYR A 43 35.43 11.55 8.20
N GLU A 44 36.22 12.61 7.96
CA GLU A 44 36.62 13.01 6.60
C GLU A 44 37.46 11.94 5.89
N GLU A 45 38.36 11.26 6.62
CA GLU A 45 39.18 10.16 6.07
C GLU A 45 38.32 8.92 5.80
N GLN A 46 37.39 8.56 6.68
CA GLN A 46 36.42 7.48 6.47
C GLN A 46 35.50 7.74 5.25
N ILE A 47 34.97 8.96 5.11
CA ILE A 47 34.15 9.36 3.94
C ILE A 47 34.97 9.26 2.65
N ARG A 48 36.22 9.76 2.64
CA ARG A 48 37.12 9.65 1.48
C ARG A 48 37.42 8.18 1.12
N GLN A 49 37.58 7.32 2.12
CA GLN A 49 37.83 5.90 1.89
C GLN A 49 36.60 5.19 1.29
N LEU A 50 35.41 5.47 1.82
CA LEU A 50 34.14 4.95 1.28
C LEU A 50 33.85 5.45 -0.14
N GLN A 51 34.15 6.72 -0.46
CA GLN A 51 34.04 7.25 -1.81
C GLN A 51 34.93 6.48 -2.80
N LYS A 52 36.19 6.27 -2.44
CA LYS A 52 37.17 5.53 -3.26
C LYS A 52 36.81 4.05 -3.43
N GLU A 53 36.20 3.43 -2.42
CA GLU A 53 35.67 2.08 -2.52
C GLU A 53 34.45 2.01 -3.46
N ASN A 54 33.55 3.00 -3.40
CA ASN A 54 32.42 3.12 -4.33
C ASN A 54 32.86 3.35 -5.78
N GLU A 55 33.88 4.18 -6.04
CA GLU A 55 34.46 4.35 -7.38
C GLU A 55 35.01 3.03 -7.92
N LYS A 56 35.80 2.31 -7.11
CA LYS A 56 36.35 1.00 -7.48
C LYS A 56 35.24 -0.03 -7.73
N LEU A 57 34.19 -0.04 -6.92
CA LEU A 57 33.03 -0.92 -7.12
C LEU A 57 32.26 -0.58 -8.40
N LYS A 58 32.17 0.70 -8.80
CA LYS A 58 31.61 1.10 -10.10
C LYS A 58 32.49 0.63 -11.27
N GLU A 59 33.81 0.80 -11.19
CA GLU A 59 34.76 0.25 -12.17
C GLU A 59 34.72 -1.30 -12.24
N GLU A 60 34.39 -1.97 -11.14
CA GLU A 60 34.24 -3.43 -11.10
C GLU A 60 32.90 -3.87 -11.70
N LEU A 61 31.80 -3.20 -11.36
CA LEU A 61 30.47 -3.46 -11.92
C LEU A 61 30.41 -3.20 -13.42
N ALA A 62 31.09 -2.16 -13.92
CA ALA A 62 31.18 -1.85 -15.35
C ALA A 62 31.79 -2.98 -16.21
N LYS A 63 32.52 -3.93 -15.61
CA LYS A 63 33.07 -5.12 -16.32
C LYS A 63 32.02 -6.22 -16.54
N TYR A 64 30.85 -6.11 -15.92
CA TYR A 64 29.75 -7.08 -15.99
C TYR A 64 28.51 -6.57 -16.75
N ILE A 65 28.56 -5.32 -17.24
CA ILE A 65 27.49 -4.70 -18.04
C ILE A 65 27.88 -4.82 -19.54
N PRO A 66 27.03 -5.39 -20.41
CA PRO A 66 27.26 -5.38 -21.85
C PRO A 66 27.22 -3.97 -22.43
N SER A 67 28.11 -3.67 -23.38
CA SER A 67 28.21 -2.37 -24.03
C SER A 67 26.96 -1.97 -24.82
N SER A 68 26.32 -0.88 -24.43
CA SER A 68 25.42 -0.06 -25.26
C SER A 68 25.79 1.42 -25.09
N GLU A 69 25.77 2.16 -26.19
CA GLU A 69 26.61 3.35 -26.40
C GLU A 69 26.21 4.62 -25.59
N GLU A 70 27.15 5.56 -25.56
CA GLU A 70 27.04 6.88 -24.93
C GLU A 70 26.00 7.76 -25.67
N VAL A 71 25.29 8.61 -24.92
CA VAL A 71 24.44 9.67 -25.50
C VAL A 71 24.98 11.03 -25.06
N GLU A 72 25.78 11.66 -25.92
CA GLU A 72 26.15 13.07 -25.75
C GLU A 72 24.95 13.98 -26.04
N THR A 73 24.81 15.03 -25.23
CA THR A 73 23.85 16.11 -25.46
C THR A 73 24.35 17.10 -26.51
N SER A 74 23.56 17.37 -27.54
CA SER A 74 23.70 18.60 -28.32
C SER A 74 22.35 19.08 -28.88
N GLU A 75 22.12 20.39 -28.81
CA GLU A 75 21.01 21.09 -29.46
C GLU A 75 21.56 21.83 -30.69
N GLU A 76 20.89 21.77 -31.85
CA GLU A 76 20.50 22.96 -32.62
C GLU A 76 19.61 22.63 -33.84
N MET A 77 19.15 23.66 -34.55
CA MET A 77 17.98 23.63 -35.45
C MET A 77 18.30 23.46 -36.95
N ALA A 78 17.28 22.98 -37.68
CA ALA A 78 17.01 23.24 -39.11
C ALA A 78 17.98 22.57 -40.13
N THR A 79 17.61 22.38 -41.41
CA THR A 79 16.49 22.95 -42.19
C THR A 79 15.89 21.91 -43.17
N GLU A 80 14.79 22.27 -43.83
CA GLU A 80 14.02 21.51 -44.81
C GLU A 80 14.83 20.79 -45.92
N GLN A 81 14.33 19.64 -46.37
CA GLN A 81 14.05 19.48 -47.80
C GLN A 81 12.85 18.56 -48.06
N ALA A 82 11.99 18.95 -49.00
CA ALA A 82 10.74 18.27 -49.29
C ALA A 82 10.86 17.29 -50.47
N SER A 83 10.12 16.18 -50.40
CA SER A 83 9.71 15.39 -51.56
C SER A 83 8.27 14.94 -51.35
N ALA A 84 7.37 15.31 -52.27
CA ALA A 84 5.96 14.97 -52.17
C ALA A 84 5.63 13.69 -52.93
N SER A 85 4.81 12.83 -52.34
CA SER A 85 4.11 11.75 -53.02
C SER A 85 2.72 11.60 -52.41
N GLU A 86 1.71 12.15 -53.09
CA GLU A 86 0.31 12.01 -52.71
C GLU A 86 -0.19 10.60 -53.10
N GLU A 87 -0.42 9.72 -52.11
CA GLU A 87 -1.36 8.61 -52.26
C GLU A 87 -2.48 8.74 -51.24
N ALA A 88 -3.67 9.11 -51.73
CA ALA A 88 -4.85 9.36 -50.90
C ALA A 88 -5.51 8.03 -50.48
N VAL A 89 -4.94 7.37 -49.47
CA VAL A 89 -5.58 6.23 -48.82
C VAL A 89 -6.67 6.74 -47.87
N SER A 90 -7.91 6.64 -48.34
CA SER A 90 -9.12 6.90 -47.54
C SER A 90 -9.35 5.80 -46.50
N ASP A 91 -8.59 5.81 -45.41
CA ASP A 91 -8.85 4.96 -44.26
C ASP A 91 -9.62 5.73 -43.18
N ASN A 92 -10.93 5.82 -43.35
CA ASN A 92 -11.85 6.33 -42.32
C ASN A 92 -12.15 5.20 -41.32
N THR A 93 -11.09 4.61 -40.77
CA THR A 93 -11.16 3.63 -39.68
C THR A 93 -11.62 4.36 -38.44
N VAL A 94 -12.93 4.32 -38.20
CA VAL A 94 -13.47 4.50 -36.84
C VAL A 94 -12.85 3.40 -36.00
N ALA A 95 -11.83 3.76 -35.23
CA ALA A 95 -11.22 2.84 -34.29
C ALA A 95 -12.32 2.28 -33.37
N GLU A 96 -12.39 0.96 -33.22
CA GLU A 96 -13.24 0.40 -32.18
C GLU A 96 -12.77 0.98 -30.85
N GLU A 97 -13.67 1.66 -30.12
CA GLU A 97 -13.40 2.06 -28.75
C GLU A 97 -13.18 0.79 -27.93
N THR A 98 -11.91 0.42 -27.77
CA THR A 98 -11.51 -0.77 -27.02
C THR A 98 -12.09 -0.66 -25.62
N LYS A 99 -13.13 -1.46 -25.34
CA LYS A 99 -13.96 -1.36 -24.14
C LYS A 99 -13.05 -1.31 -22.91
N ARG A 100 -12.99 -0.14 -22.27
CA ARG A 100 -12.18 0.09 -21.07
C ARG A 100 -12.53 -0.98 -20.02
N LYS A 101 -11.49 -1.55 -19.42
CA LYS A 101 -11.60 -2.61 -18.42
C LYS A 101 -12.09 -2.02 -17.10
N GLN A 102 -13.06 -2.64 -16.43
CA GLN A 102 -13.50 -2.19 -15.11
C GLN A 102 -12.71 -2.90 -14.01
N VAL A 103 -12.02 -2.13 -13.17
CA VAL A 103 -11.26 -2.60 -12.02
C VAL A 103 -11.90 -2.05 -10.75
N VAL A 104 -12.27 -2.90 -9.80
CA VAL A 104 -12.76 -2.48 -8.47
C VAL A 104 -11.69 -2.81 -7.43
N VAL A 105 -11.35 -1.84 -6.58
CA VAL A 105 -10.32 -2.02 -5.54
C VAL A 105 -10.95 -1.98 -4.15
N PHE A 106 -10.76 -3.05 -3.38
CA PHE A 106 -10.97 -3.08 -1.94
C PHE A 106 -9.61 -3.13 -1.25
N GLY A 107 -9.37 -2.22 -0.30
CA GLY A 107 -8.09 -2.16 0.40
C GLY A 107 -8.05 -1.14 1.52
N ASP A 108 -6.86 -0.94 2.09
CA ASP A 108 -6.62 -0.09 3.25
C ASP A 108 -5.99 1.28 2.90
N SER A 109 -5.29 1.90 3.87
CA SER A 109 -4.71 3.24 3.72
C SER A 109 -3.63 3.35 2.64
N ILE A 110 -3.04 2.23 2.19
CA ILE A 110 -2.11 2.23 1.04
C ILE A 110 -2.80 2.71 -0.25
N TRP A 111 -4.09 2.41 -0.41
CA TRP A 111 -4.90 2.85 -1.55
C TRP A 111 -5.78 4.08 -1.25
N ASP A 112 -6.03 4.39 0.01
CA ASP A 112 -6.87 5.52 0.43
C ASP A 112 -6.10 6.85 0.61
N SER A 113 -4.79 6.81 0.92
CA SER A 113 -4.00 7.99 1.29
C SER A 113 -3.80 9.02 0.17
N SER A 114 -3.93 8.62 -1.10
CA SER A 114 -3.83 9.51 -2.25
C SER A 114 -4.90 9.13 -3.27
N ARG A 115 -5.88 10.03 -3.45
CA ARG A 115 -7.04 9.87 -4.36
C ARG A 115 -7.03 10.86 -5.53
N ASP A 116 -6.00 11.69 -5.62
CA ASP A 116 -5.72 12.53 -6.78
C ASP A 116 -5.02 11.74 -7.91
N GLU A 117 -4.56 12.46 -8.93
CA GLU A 117 -3.82 11.94 -10.08
C GLU A 117 -2.49 11.24 -9.75
N THR A 118 -1.94 11.44 -8.54
CA THR A 118 -0.75 10.73 -8.02
C THR A 118 -1.10 9.44 -7.24
N GLY A 119 -2.39 9.15 -7.07
CA GLY A 119 -2.88 7.95 -6.40
C GLY A 119 -2.72 6.68 -7.22
N ILE A 120 -2.50 5.53 -6.56
CA ILE A 120 -2.29 4.22 -7.21
C ILE A 120 -3.40 3.91 -8.23
N ALA A 121 -4.66 4.24 -7.89
CA ALA A 121 -5.81 4.01 -8.77
C ALA A 121 -5.81 4.88 -10.04
N ALA A 122 -5.34 6.14 -9.97
CA ALA A 122 -5.24 7.02 -11.13
C ALA A 122 -4.08 6.58 -12.05
N LEU A 123 -2.94 6.26 -11.46
CA LEU A 123 -1.79 5.69 -12.17
C LEU A 123 -2.16 4.36 -12.87
N LEU A 124 -2.89 3.48 -12.19
CA LEU A 124 -3.38 2.22 -12.77
C LEU A 124 -4.37 2.45 -13.93
N SER A 125 -5.31 3.39 -13.78
CA SER A 125 -6.24 3.81 -14.84
C SER A 125 -5.50 4.24 -16.10
N SER A 126 -4.43 5.04 -15.92
CA SER A 126 -3.54 5.47 -17.01
C SER A 126 -2.77 4.30 -17.64
N TYR A 127 -2.10 3.46 -16.84
CA TYR A 127 -1.28 2.35 -17.35
C TYR A 127 -2.09 1.24 -18.03
N MET A 128 -3.37 1.09 -17.70
CA MET A 128 -4.23 0.04 -18.28
C MET A 128 -5.27 0.54 -19.29
N ASN A 129 -5.47 1.85 -19.45
CA ASN A 129 -6.67 2.42 -20.11
C ASN A 129 -7.95 1.80 -19.52
N ALA A 130 -8.09 1.86 -18.19
CA ALA A 130 -9.11 1.14 -17.42
C ALA A 130 -9.88 2.05 -16.45
N ASP A 131 -11.14 1.72 -16.19
CA ASP A 131 -12.00 2.42 -15.23
C ASP A 131 -11.78 1.82 -13.83
N VAL A 132 -10.99 2.52 -13.00
CA VAL A 132 -10.54 2.04 -11.69
C VAL A 132 -11.36 2.67 -10.57
N TYR A 133 -12.21 1.88 -9.93
CA TYR A 133 -13.08 2.28 -8.84
C TYR A 133 -12.45 1.99 -7.48
N ASN A 134 -11.78 3.01 -6.91
CA ASN A 134 -11.10 2.91 -5.63
C ASN A 134 -12.08 2.93 -4.43
N CYS A 135 -12.43 1.76 -3.93
CA CYS A 135 -13.29 1.56 -2.76
C CYS A 135 -12.49 1.23 -1.48
N ALA A 136 -11.20 1.56 -1.42
CA ALA A 136 -10.39 1.40 -0.22
C ALA A 136 -10.86 2.31 0.93
N ILE A 137 -10.53 1.95 2.18
CA ILE A 137 -10.84 2.76 3.37
C ILE A 137 -9.65 2.72 4.33
N GLY A 138 -9.13 3.89 4.72
CA GLY A 138 -7.99 3.99 5.64
C GLY A 138 -8.23 3.30 6.99
N GLY A 139 -7.25 2.51 7.43
CA GLY A 139 -7.28 1.81 8.73
C GLY A 139 -8.18 0.56 8.80
N THR A 140 -8.88 0.17 7.73
CA THR A 140 -9.70 -1.05 7.73
C THR A 140 -8.87 -2.32 7.52
N ARG A 141 -9.46 -3.46 7.93
CA ARG A 141 -8.85 -4.80 7.94
C ARG A 141 -9.53 -5.68 6.90
N ALA A 142 -8.90 -6.79 6.52
CA ALA A 142 -9.67 -7.88 5.92
C ALA A 142 -10.57 -8.55 6.97
N SER A 143 -10.02 -8.85 8.15
CA SER A 143 -10.73 -9.51 9.24
C SER A 143 -11.82 -8.68 9.91
N LEU A 144 -12.89 -9.36 10.34
CA LEU A 144 -13.85 -8.87 11.33
C LEU A 144 -13.16 -8.67 12.68
N LYS A 145 -13.61 -7.68 13.44
CA LYS A 145 -13.18 -7.46 14.84
C LYS A 145 -14.04 -8.29 15.79
N ASP A 146 -13.52 -8.57 16.99
CA ASP A 146 -14.29 -9.20 18.07
C ASP A 146 -15.61 -8.44 18.33
N GLY A 147 -16.74 -9.14 18.14
CA GLY A 147 -18.08 -8.59 18.36
C GLY A 147 -18.76 -7.99 17.12
N GLU A 148 -18.05 -7.85 15.99
CA GLU A 148 -18.69 -7.60 14.70
C GLU A 148 -19.44 -8.86 14.21
N SER A 149 -20.48 -8.69 13.40
CA SER A 149 -21.29 -9.82 12.94
C SER A 149 -20.76 -10.42 11.63
N PRO A 150 -20.73 -11.76 11.47
CA PRO A 150 -20.41 -12.40 10.20
C PRO A 150 -21.61 -12.53 9.24
N ASP A 151 -22.86 -12.32 9.70
CA ASP A 151 -24.07 -12.64 8.94
C ASP A 151 -25.33 -11.78 9.23
N ASN A 152 -25.29 -10.82 10.16
CA ASN A 152 -26.40 -9.87 10.42
C ASN A 152 -26.44 -8.73 9.38
N TYR A 153 -26.73 -9.05 8.13
CA TYR A 153 -26.72 -8.09 7.01
C TYR A 153 -27.70 -6.90 7.20
N GLU A 154 -28.82 -7.10 7.92
CA GLU A 154 -29.79 -6.03 8.22
C GLU A 154 -29.23 -4.93 9.14
N ASN A 155 -28.20 -5.23 9.94
CA ASN A 155 -27.60 -4.29 10.90
C ASN A 155 -26.07 -4.29 10.77
N TRP A 156 -25.55 -4.43 9.55
CA TRP A 156 -24.12 -4.58 9.29
C TRP A 156 -23.34 -3.27 9.52
N ASP A 157 -22.32 -3.31 10.38
CA ASP A 157 -21.50 -2.17 10.80
C ASP A 157 -20.00 -2.32 10.48
N SER A 158 -19.53 -3.53 10.15
CA SER A 158 -18.10 -3.78 9.90
C SER A 158 -17.64 -3.27 8.54
N THR A 159 -16.84 -2.20 8.54
CA THR A 159 -16.13 -1.68 7.34
C THR A 159 -14.91 -2.52 6.91
N SER A 160 -14.87 -3.80 7.29
CA SER A 160 -13.90 -4.79 6.81
C SER A 160 -14.09 -5.15 5.33
N LEU A 161 -13.15 -5.91 4.76
CA LEU A 161 -13.30 -6.54 3.44
C LEU A 161 -14.65 -7.26 3.28
N SER A 162 -15.11 -8.01 4.30
CA SER A 162 -16.41 -8.68 4.27
C SER A 162 -17.58 -7.70 4.08
N GLY A 163 -17.53 -6.52 4.71
CA GLY A 163 -18.55 -5.47 4.50
C GLY A 163 -18.53 -4.90 3.09
N MET A 164 -17.34 -4.62 2.54
CA MET A 164 -17.20 -4.11 1.17
C MET A 164 -17.67 -5.13 0.12
N VAL A 165 -17.39 -6.42 0.35
CA VAL A 165 -17.91 -7.53 -0.47
C VAL A 165 -19.42 -7.68 -0.32
N ASN A 166 -19.98 -7.56 0.89
CA ASN A 166 -21.42 -7.63 1.12
C ASN A 166 -22.19 -6.49 0.43
N VAL A 167 -21.59 -5.29 0.32
CA VAL A 167 -22.12 -4.23 -0.55
C VAL A 167 -22.06 -4.65 -2.02
N ALA A 168 -20.91 -5.14 -2.49
CA ALA A 168 -20.73 -5.54 -3.88
C ALA A 168 -21.68 -6.68 -4.31
N THR A 169 -21.93 -7.67 -3.46
CA THR A 169 -22.87 -8.76 -3.76
C THR A 169 -24.34 -8.39 -3.54
N GLY A 170 -24.64 -7.20 -3.02
CA GLY A 170 -25.98 -6.67 -2.80
C GLY A 170 -26.69 -7.24 -1.56
N LYS A 171 -25.92 -7.63 -0.53
CA LYS A 171 -26.42 -8.05 0.78
C LYS A 171 -26.59 -6.88 1.76
N VAL A 172 -25.75 -5.85 1.64
CA VAL A 172 -25.70 -4.67 2.54
C VAL A 172 -25.86 -3.40 1.70
N ASP A 173 -26.66 -2.45 2.19
CA ASP A 173 -26.92 -1.18 1.51
C ASP A 173 -25.81 -0.14 1.83
N PRO A 174 -25.09 0.40 0.83
CA PRO A 174 -24.04 1.40 1.05
C PRO A 174 -24.55 2.80 1.42
N GLU A 175 -25.87 3.06 1.39
CA GLU A 175 -26.45 4.39 1.67
C GLU A 175 -26.10 4.90 3.07
N ILE A 176 -26.34 4.06 4.09
CA ILE A 176 -26.04 4.37 5.50
C ILE A 176 -24.69 3.80 5.92
N PHE A 177 -24.40 2.54 5.57
CA PHE A 177 -23.21 1.80 6.01
C PHE A 177 -21.89 2.50 5.64
N LEU A 178 -21.85 3.21 4.51
CA LEU A 178 -20.66 3.93 4.03
C LEU A 178 -20.84 5.45 4.00
N GLU A 179 -21.75 6.01 4.81
CA GLU A 179 -21.86 7.46 4.99
C GLU A 179 -20.54 8.03 5.56
N GLY A 180 -20.10 9.18 5.03
CA GLY A 180 -18.86 9.84 5.44
C GLY A 180 -17.56 9.28 4.83
N TYR A 181 -17.58 8.06 4.27
CA TYR A 181 -16.40 7.46 3.63
C TYR A 181 -16.31 7.81 2.13
N PRO A 182 -15.13 8.18 1.59
CA PRO A 182 -14.95 8.39 0.14
C PRO A 182 -15.34 7.15 -0.69
N ALA A 183 -15.06 5.95 -0.18
CA ALA A 183 -15.51 4.69 -0.78
C ALA A 183 -17.03 4.62 -0.97
N GLY A 184 -17.82 5.19 -0.05
CA GLY A 184 -19.29 5.24 -0.15
C GLY A 184 -19.77 6.07 -1.36
N GLY A 185 -19.04 7.12 -1.72
CA GLY A 185 -19.32 7.91 -2.93
C GLY A 185 -18.91 7.20 -4.22
N VAL A 186 -17.83 6.40 -4.19
CA VAL A 186 -17.38 5.61 -5.35
C VAL A 186 -18.30 4.41 -5.60
N ILE A 187 -18.56 3.61 -4.56
CA ILE A 187 -19.16 2.28 -4.68
C ILE A 187 -20.62 2.29 -5.15
N ARG A 188 -21.38 3.36 -4.83
CA ARG A 188 -22.77 3.58 -5.28
C ARG A 188 -22.89 3.77 -6.80
N ASN A 189 -21.79 4.06 -7.49
CA ASN A 189 -21.75 4.31 -8.93
C ASN A 189 -21.23 3.11 -9.76
N ILE A 190 -20.97 1.96 -9.12
CA ILE A 190 -20.41 0.77 -9.79
C ILE A 190 -21.52 -0.17 -10.26
N ASP A 191 -21.60 -0.42 -11.57
CA ASP A 191 -22.28 -1.62 -12.07
C ASP A 191 -21.31 -2.80 -11.98
N PHE A 192 -21.35 -3.51 -10.85
CA PHE A 192 -20.44 -4.63 -10.59
C PHE A 192 -20.56 -5.77 -11.61
N SER A 193 -21.66 -5.89 -12.35
CA SER A 193 -21.81 -6.91 -13.41
C SER A 193 -20.86 -6.67 -14.60
N LYS A 194 -20.26 -5.48 -14.70
CA LYS A 194 -19.27 -5.12 -15.71
C LYS A 194 -17.82 -5.34 -15.27
N THR A 195 -17.56 -5.71 -14.01
CA THR A 195 -16.21 -5.80 -13.44
C THR A 195 -15.38 -6.88 -14.11
N ASP A 196 -14.25 -6.48 -14.72
CA ASP A 196 -13.27 -7.42 -15.26
C ASP A 196 -12.31 -7.92 -14.15
N TYR A 197 -11.98 -7.06 -13.18
CA TYR A 197 -11.03 -7.37 -12.10
C TYR A 197 -11.47 -6.82 -10.74
N PHE A 198 -11.41 -7.66 -9.70
CA PHE A 198 -11.42 -7.24 -8.30
C PHE A 198 -10.00 -7.29 -7.73
N VAL A 199 -9.52 -6.19 -7.14
CA VAL A 199 -8.25 -6.11 -6.42
C VAL A 199 -8.54 -6.08 -4.92
N ILE A 200 -7.88 -6.96 -4.17
CA ILE A 200 -8.00 -7.08 -2.71
C ILE A 200 -6.60 -6.86 -2.12
N ALA A 201 -6.42 -5.71 -1.46
CA ALA A 201 -5.14 -5.26 -0.90
C ALA A 201 -5.27 -4.91 0.59
N TYR A 202 -5.10 -5.93 1.45
CA TYR A 202 -5.28 -5.84 2.89
C TYR A 202 -4.22 -6.67 3.64
N GLY A 203 -4.01 -6.34 4.90
CA GLY A 203 -3.21 -7.15 5.83
C GLY A 203 -2.34 -6.33 6.78
N LEU A 204 -2.10 -5.05 6.48
CA LEU A 204 -1.34 -4.15 7.36
C LEU A 204 -2.10 -3.91 8.66
N ASN A 205 -3.37 -3.52 8.59
CA ASN A 205 -4.17 -3.26 9.80
C ASN A 205 -4.56 -4.54 10.54
N ASP A 206 -4.70 -5.67 9.85
CA ASP A 206 -4.82 -7.00 10.46
C ASP A 206 -3.59 -7.28 11.34
N TYR A 207 -2.39 -7.14 10.77
CA TYR A 207 -1.11 -7.26 11.49
C TYR A 207 -0.95 -6.25 12.63
N PHE A 208 -1.15 -4.95 12.41
CA PHE A 208 -1.04 -3.93 13.45
C PHE A 208 -2.01 -4.17 14.63
N SER A 209 -3.14 -4.84 14.38
CA SER A 209 -4.10 -5.24 15.42
C SER A 209 -3.81 -6.59 16.08
N GLY A 210 -2.81 -7.34 15.62
CA GLY A 210 -2.53 -8.71 16.07
C GLY A 210 -3.62 -9.71 15.70
N ALA A 211 -4.36 -9.47 14.60
CA ALA A 211 -5.50 -10.29 14.21
C ALA A 211 -5.14 -11.76 14.00
N ILE A 212 -6.04 -12.66 14.39
CA ILE A 212 -5.87 -14.11 14.26
C ILE A 212 -5.78 -14.49 12.78
N LEU A 213 -4.89 -15.41 12.43
CA LEU A 213 -4.62 -15.78 11.03
C LEU A 213 -5.75 -16.64 10.43
N ASN A 214 -6.20 -17.66 11.17
CA ASN A 214 -7.38 -18.48 10.87
C ASN A 214 -8.00 -18.91 12.22
N VAL A 215 -9.33 -18.99 12.32
CA VAL A 215 -10.01 -19.32 13.59
C VAL A 215 -9.83 -20.80 13.95
N GLU A 216 -9.31 -21.11 15.15
CA GLU A 216 -9.12 -22.49 15.60
C GLU A 216 -10.47 -23.21 15.75
N GLY A 217 -10.63 -24.35 15.04
CA GLY A 217 -11.90 -25.09 15.00
C GLY A 217 -13.04 -24.38 14.25
N GLY A 218 -12.78 -23.21 13.66
CA GLY A 218 -13.74 -22.46 12.85
C GLY A 218 -13.93 -23.04 11.45
N ARG A 219 -14.73 -22.34 10.63
CA ARG A 219 -14.83 -22.63 9.18
C ARG A 219 -13.61 -22.06 8.47
N GLU A 220 -13.22 -22.63 7.33
CA GLU A 220 -12.05 -22.15 6.60
C GLU A 220 -12.23 -20.70 6.08
N TRP A 221 -13.48 -20.31 5.81
CA TRP A 221 -13.94 -18.97 5.44
C TRP A 221 -14.47 -18.14 6.63
N ASP A 222 -14.03 -18.42 7.86
CA ASP A 222 -14.44 -17.62 9.02
C ASP A 222 -13.72 -16.26 9.04
N ALA A 223 -14.48 -15.20 8.73
CA ALA A 223 -13.94 -13.86 8.51
C ALA A 223 -13.35 -13.16 9.74
N HIS A 224 -13.45 -13.72 10.95
CA HIS A 224 -12.68 -13.25 12.10
C HIS A 224 -11.18 -13.62 12.00
N GLY A 225 -10.82 -14.58 11.14
CA GLY A 225 -9.45 -14.88 10.77
C GLY A 225 -9.06 -14.18 9.46
N TYR A 226 -7.86 -13.59 9.39
CA TYR A 226 -7.36 -12.90 8.19
C TYR A 226 -7.46 -13.75 6.91
N GLY A 227 -6.99 -15.00 6.95
CA GLY A 227 -7.08 -15.94 5.83
C GLY A 227 -8.51 -16.42 5.55
N GLY A 228 -9.40 -16.38 6.54
CA GLY A 228 -10.82 -16.72 6.35
C GLY A 228 -11.59 -15.59 5.68
N ALA A 229 -11.28 -14.34 6.00
CA ALA A 229 -11.86 -13.16 5.34
C ALA A 229 -11.47 -13.06 3.87
N LEU A 230 -10.21 -13.39 3.52
CA LEU A 230 -9.77 -13.46 2.13
C LEU A 230 -10.54 -14.54 1.34
N ARG A 231 -10.71 -15.74 1.90
CA ARG A 231 -11.50 -16.82 1.26
C ARG A 231 -12.98 -16.45 1.14
N TYR A 232 -13.59 -15.87 2.18
CA TYR A 232 -14.96 -15.36 2.14
C TYR A 232 -15.17 -14.37 0.99
N ALA A 233 -14.25 -13.42 0.83
CA ALA A 233 -14.29 -12.45 -0.26
C ALA A 233 -14.21 -13.13 -1.64
N ILE A 234 -13.36 -14.14 -1.79
CA ILE A 234 -13.17 -14.87 -3.05
C ILE A 234 -14.42 -15.68 -3.42
N ASP A 235 -14.99 -16.44 -2.48
CA ASP A 235 -16.19 -17.27 -2.71
C ASP A 235 -17.40 -16.40 -3.09
N GLU A 236 -17.66 -15.35 -2.33
CA GLU A 236 -18.76 -14.40 -2.57
C GLU A 236 -18.65 -13.66 -3.89
N LEU A 237 -17.45 -13.14 -4.22
CA LEU A 237 -17.24 -12.43 -5.48
C LEU A 237 -17.32 -13.36 -6.68
N ARG A 238 -16.80 -14.60 -6.59
CA ARG A 238 -16.94 -15.61 -7.67
C ARG A 238 -18.37 -16.09 -7.84
N GLY A 239 -19.09 -16.32 -6.74
CA GLY A 239 -20.49 -16.75 -6.76
C GLY A 239 -21.43 -15.71 -7.37
N LYS A 240 -21.08 -14.42 -7.28
CA LYS A 240 -21.85 -13.31 -7.85
C LYS A 240 -21.38 -12.84 -9.23
N PHE A 241 -20.06 -12.86 -9.46
CA PHE A 241 -19.39 -12.29 -10.63
C PHE A 241 -18.37 -13.31 -11.22
N PRO A 242 -18.85 -14.44 -11.77
CA PRO A 242 -17.99 -15.57 -12.15
C PRO A 242 -17.03 -15.28 -13.30
N ASP A 243 -17.31 -14.25 -14.13
CA ASP A 243 -16.45 -13.82 -15.23
C ASP A 243 -15.31 -12.88 -14.79
N SER A 244 -15.35 -12.35 -13.56
CA SER A 244 -14.34 -11.45 -13.02
C SER A 244 -13.10 -12.20 -12.52
N GLN A 245 -11.91 -11.69 -12.83
CA GLN A 245 -10.69 -12.16 -12.17
C GLN A 245 -10.51 -11.48 -10.80
N ILE A 246 -9.84 -12.17 -9.88
CA ILE A 246 -9.49 -11.63 -8.56
C ILE A 246 -7.96 -11.56 -8.45
N LEU A 247 -7.45 -10.43 -7.96
CA LEU A 247 -6.06 -10.20 -7.58
C LEU A 247 -5.97 -10.00 -6.07
N LEU A 248 -5.27 -10.91 -5.38
CA LEU A 248 -4.81 -10.65 -4.01
C LEU A 248 -3.45 -9.96 -4.03
N ILE A 249 -3.27 -8.96 -3.16
CA ILE A 249 -1.98 -8.33 -2.90
C ILE A 249 -1.67 -8.51 -1.41
N SER A 250 -0.48 -9.03 -1.10
CA SER A 250 -0.01 -9.11 0.28
C SER A 250 0.26 -7.71 0.87
N PRO A 251 0.31 -7.56 2.21
CA PRO A 251 0.77 -6.31 2.81
C PRO A 251 2.23 -6.02 2.45
N THR A 252 2.55 -4.74 2.27
CA THR A 252 3.90 -4.23 1.94
C THR A 252 4.80 -4.22 3.18
N TYR A 253 6.12 -4.31 2.98
CA TYR A 253 7.13 -4.08 4.02
C TYR A 253 6.94 -2.72 4.73
N CYS A 254 7.12 -2.68 6.06
CA CYS A 254 7.03 -1.44 6.83
C CYS A 254 8.06 -1.34 7.96
N GLN A 255 8.35 -0.11 8.41
CA GLN A 255 9.38 0.23 9.41
C GLN A 255 8.77 0.94 10.62
N PHE A 256 9.37 0.74 11.80
CA PHE A 256 8.93 1.38 13.04
C PHE A 256 10.01 2.29 13.59
N TRP A 257 9.68 3.57 13.68
CA TRP A 257 10.57 4.64 14.09
C TRP A 257 10.27 5.09 15.52
N LYS A 258 11.32 5.49 16.24
CA LYS A 258 11.21 6.10 17.57
C LYS A 258 12.33 7.13 17.74
N ASP A 259 11.99 8.32 18.23
CA ASP A 259 12.93 9.40 18.54
C ASP A 259 13.87 9.76 17.34
N GLY A 260 13.36 9.60 16.11
CA GLY A 260 14.10 9.84 14.86
C GLY A 260 14.93 8.65 14.33
N VAL A 261 14.87 7.49 14.97
CA VAL A 261 15.66 6.29 14.59
C VAL A 261 14.75 5.08 14.36
N MET A 262 14.99 4.33 13.28
CA MET A 262 14.32 3.05 13.04
C MET A 262 14.81 2.02 14.07
N TYR A 263 13.91 1.47 14.89
CA TYR A 263 14.26 0.57 15.99
C TYR A 263 13.86 -0.89 15.76
N THR A 264 12.96 -1.14 14.81
CA THR A 264 12.55 -2.47 14.34
C THR A 264 11.76 -2.31 13.04
N ASP A 265 11.64 -3.39 12.26
CA ASP A 265 10.82 -3.44 11.06
C ASP A 265 9.77 -4.55 11.13
N SER A 266 9.02 -4.72 10.04
CA SER A 266 7.97 -5.72 9.87
C SER A 266 8.45 -7.17 9.80
N ASN A 267 9.76 -7.42 9.66
CA ASN A 267 10.34 -8.77 9.76
C ASN A 267 10.50 -9.21 11.22
N MET A 268 10.78 -8.26 12.12
CA MET A 268 11.11 -8.51 13.53
C MET A 268 9.97 -8.21 14.50
N LYS A 269 9.11 -7.23 14.17
CA LYS A 269 8.05 -6.75 15.07
C LYS A 269 6.82 -7.66 15.01
N ASP A 270 6.44 -8.21 16.17
CA ASP A 270 5.18 -8.92 16.38
C ASP A 270 4.18 -8.04 17.15
N PHE A 271 2.88 -8.15 16.84
CA PHE A 271 1.76 -7.50 17.52
C PHE A 271 0.74 -8.50 18.13
N GLY A 272 0.86 -9.80 17.85
CA GLY A 272 0.02 -10.86 18.41
C GLY A 272 -0.12 -12.10 17.52
N GLY A 273 -0.08 -11.94 16.20
CA GLY A 273 -0.21 -13.02 15.21
C GLY A 273 1.09 -13.35 14.45
N GLY A 274 2.23 -12.85 14.90
CA GLY A 274 3.52 -12.97 14.24
C GLY A 274 3.96 -11.70 13.48
N PRO A 275 5.18 -11.70 12.93
CA PRO A 275 5.66 -10.64 12.03
C PRO A 275 4.87 -10.59 10.72
N LEU A 276 4.95 -9.48 9.99
CA LEU A 276 4.14 -9.21 8.78
C LEU A 276 4.37 -10.22 7.65
N THR A 277 5.56 -10.83 7.62
CA THR A 277 5.89 -11.99 6.77
C THR A 277 4.87 -13.13 6.88
N ILE A 278 4.29 -13.35 8.06
CA ILE A 278 3.30 -14.40 8.29
C ILE A 278 1.96 -14.04 7.62
N TYR A 279 1.52 -12.79 7.71
CA TYR A 279 0.32 -12.31 7.03
C TYR A 279 0.51 -12.31 5.50
N ALA A 280 1.69 -11.89 5.01
CA ALA A 280 2.03 -12.00 3.59
C ALA A 280 1.99 -13.45 3.09
N ASN A 281 2.53 -14.41 3.87
CA ASN A 281 2.45 -15.84 3.58
C ASN A 281 1.01 -16.39 3.64
N VAL A 282 0.15 -15.90 4.54
CA VAL A 282 -1.27 -16.29 4.55
C VAL A 282 -2.00 -15.78 3.31
N CYS A 283 -1.78 -14.52 2.90
CA CYS A 283 -2.33 -13.96 1.66
C CYS A 283 -1.89 -14.78 0.44
N ARG A 284 -0.59 -15.10 0.35
CA ARG A 284 -0.03 -16.00 -0.66
C ARG A 284 -0.69 -17.38 -0.67
N ASN A 285 -0.78 -18.03 0.49
CA ASN A 285 -1.35 -19.37 0.60
C ASN A 285 -2.83 -19.40 0.19
N VAL A 286 -3.60 -18.35 0.49
CA VAL A 286 -4.97 -18.23 -0.03
C VAL A 286 -4.94 -18.06 -1.55
N ALA A 287 -4.11 -17.17 -2.09
CA ALA A 287 -4.05 -16.93 -3.54
C ALA A 287 -3.61 -18.15 -4.37
N GLU A 288 -2.65 -18.93 -3.87
CA GLU A 288 -2.16 -20.16 -4.51
C GLU A 288 -3.23 -21.28 -4.44
N ASN A 289 -3.89 -21.50 -3.29
CA ASN A 289 -4.93 -22.53 -3.15
C ASN A 289 -6.23 -22.17 -3.89
N GLU A 290 -6.65 -20.91 -3.81
CA GLU A 290 -7.86 -20.41 -4.49
C GLU A 290 -7.63 -20.14 -5.98
N ASN A 291 -6.39 -20.23 -6.48
CA ASN A 291 -6.04 -19.93 -7.87
C ASN A 291 -6.52 -18.53 -8.30
N THR A 292 -6.10 -17.48 -7.57
CA THR A 292 -6.30 -16.06 -7.94
C THR A 292 -5.02 -15.50 -8.58
N LEU A 293 -5.09 -14.33 -9.20
CA LEU A 293 -3.87 -13.53 -9.42
C LEU A 293 -3.28 -13.16 -8.06
N TYR A 294 -1.94 -13.02 -7.98
CA TYR A 294 -1.25 -12.71 -6.74
C TYR A 294 -0.02 -11.82 -6.95
N ILE A 295 0.12 -10.79 -6.10
CA ILE A 295 1.36 -10.00 -5.97
C ILE A 295 1.97 -10.20 -4.58
N ASP A 296 3.24 -10.64 -4.56
CA ASP A 296 4.10 -10.67 -3.36
C ASP A 296 4.69 -9.27 -3.09
N ALA A 297 3.85 -8.38 -2.55
CA ALA A 297 4.23 -7.00 -2.22
C ALA A 297 5.30 -6.95 -1.12
N TYR A 298 5.30 -7.93 -0.22
CA TYR A 298 6.26 -8.01 0.86
C TYR A 298 7.68 -8.35 0.38
N SER A 299 7.81 -9.32 -0.53
CA SER A 299 9.10 -9.96 -0.83
C SER A 299 9.57 -9.78 -2.28
N LYS A 300 8.72 -9.25 -3.18
CA LYS A 300 8.99 -9.17 -4.63
C LYS A 300 8.64 -7.84 -5.28
N MET A 301 8.01 -6.89 -4.59
CA MET A 301 7.71 -5.57 -5.17
C MET A 301 8.91 -4.63 -5.20
N GLY A 302 9.90 -4.84 -4.32
CA GLY A 302 11.14 -4.05 -4.27
C GLY A 302 11.25 -3.13 -3.03
N ILE A 303 10.15 -2.90 -2.33
CA ILE A 303 10.11 -2.14 -1.07
C ILE A 303 10.68 -3.02 0.06
N ASN A 304 11.79 -2.59 0.67
CA ASN A 304 12.51 -3.32 1.71
C ASN A 304 13.37 -2.35 2.57
N ILE A 305 14.11 -2.86 3.55
CA ILE A 305 14.92 -2.05 4.48
C ILE A 305 15.89 -1.07 3.79
N TYR A 306 16.41 -1.40 2.61
CA TYR A 306 17.37 -0.57 1.87
C TYR A 306 16.72 0.43 0.89
N SER A 307 15.41 0.30 0.61
CA SER A 307 14.66 1.15 -0.33
C SER A 307 13.49 1.88 0.33
N ALA A 308 13.31 1.72 1.64
CA ALA A 308 12.23 2.33 2.40
C ALA A 308 12.21 3.86 2.31
N GLU A 309 13.37 4.52 2.29
CA GLU A 309 13.47 5.99 2.17
C GLU A 309 12.99 6.52 0.79
N GLU A 310 13.13 5.72 -0.28
CA GLU A 310 12.61 6.07 -1.60
C GLU A 310 11.09 5.85 -1.70
N TYR A 311 10.58 4.80 -1.05
CA TYR A 311 9.21 4.30 -1.28
C TYR A 311 8.20 4.50 -0.14
N LEU A 312 8.61 4.89 1.08
CA LEU A 312 7.73 5.04 2.24
C LEU A 312 7.85 6.45 2.89
N GLU A 313 6.73 7.17 3.00
CA GLU A 313 6.68 8.56 3.54
C GLU A 313 6.85 8.63 5.07
N ASP A 314 6.29 7.65 5.79
CA ASP A 314 6.32 7.54 7.26
C ASP A 314 6.81 6.16 7.75
N GLY A 315 7.37 5.36 6.84
CA GLY A 315 7.71 3.96 7.07
C GLY A 315 6.55 2.97 6.86
N ILE A 316 5.34 3.43 6.50
CA ILE A 316 4.18 2.58 6.21
C ILE A 316 3.51 2.95 4.87
N HIS A 317 3.19 4.23 4.67
CA HIS A 317 2.47 4.74 3.50
C HIS A 317 3.42 5.07 2.34
N LEU A 318 2.96 4.86 1.11
CA LEU A 318 3.82 4.96 -0.09
C LEU A 318 4.10 6.40 -0.52
N THR A 319 5.35 6.73 -0.85
CA THR A 319 5.75 7.96 -1.56
C THR A 319 5.16 8.00 -2.97
N ALA A 320 5.26 9.13 -3.68
CA ALA A 320 4.91 9.17 -5.11
C ALA A 320 5.63 8.08 -5.93
N ALA A 321 6.92 7.84 -5.67
CA ALA A 321 7.69 6.76 -6.30
C ALA A 321 7.18 5.36 -5.86
N GLY A 322 6.81 5.19 -4.59
CA GLY A 322 6.19 3.96 -4.08
C GLY A 322 4.82 3.69 -4.74
N ARG A 323 3.99 4.71 -4.93
CA ARG A 323 2.68 4.63 -5.59
C ARG A 323 2.84 4.28 -7.08
N GLU A 324 3.83 4.84 -7.76
CA GLU A 324 4.19 4.48 -9.13
C GLU A 324 4.68 3.03 -9.24
N LEU A 325 5.60 2.61 -8.37
CA LEU A 325 6.10 1.23 -8.28
C LEU A 325 4.95 0.22 -8.08
N TYR A 326 4.05 0.51 -7.15
CA TYR A 326 2.89 -0.33 -6.84
C TYR A 326 1.90 -0.38 -8.02
N ALA A 327 1.57 0.75 -8.64
CA ALA A 327 0.68 0.82 -9.79
C ALA A 327 1.24 0.07 -11.03
N LYS A 328 2.56 0.12 -11.26
CA LYS A 328 3.24 -0.67 -12.30
C LYS A 328 3.16 -2.17 -12.01
N ALA A 329 3.43 -2.59 -10.78
CA ALA A 329 3.31 -4.01 -10.38
C ALA A 329 1.88 -4.53 -10.56
N VAL A 330 0.85 -3.75 -10.18
CA VAL A 330 -0.56 -4.09 -10.41
C VAL A 330 -0.89 -4.15 -11.90
N SER A 331 -0.49 -3.14 -12.70
CA SER A 331 -0.73 -3.17 -14.15
C SER A 331 -0.01 -4.35 -14.83
N SER A 332 1.17 -4.77 -14.36
CA SER A 332 1.89 -5.93 -14.91
C SER A 332 1.13 -7.23 -14.59
N CYS A 333 0.72 -7.42 -13.33
CA CYS A 333 0.00 -8.63 -12.91
C CYS A 333 -1.38 -8.76 -13.58
N LEU A 334 -2.15 -7.68 -13.72
CA LEU A 334 -3.47 -7.73 -14.37
C LEU A 334 -3.41 -7.95 -15.90
N LYS A 335 -2.26 -7.66 -16.54
CA LYS A 335 -2.02 -7.91 -17.98
C LYS A 335 -1.36 -9.27 -18.28
N TYR A 336 -0.43 -9.70 -17.43
CA TYR A 336 0.50 -10.81 -17.73
C TYR A 336 0.60 -11.86 -16.62
N GLY A 337 -0.06 -11.67 -15.49
CA GLY A 337 -0.05 -12.62 -14.37
C GLY A 337 -0.83 -13.89 -14.67
N THR A 338 -0.34 -15.01 -14.15
CA THR A 338 -1.05 -16.31 -14.20
C THR A 338 -1.68 -16.58 -12.84
N PRO A 339 -2.98 -16.93 -12.77
CA PRO A 339 -3.60 -17.32 -11.50
C PRO A 339 -2.88 -18.50 -10.82
N GLY A 340 -2.83 -18.48 -9.48
CA GLY A 340 -2.07 -19.46 -8.68
C GLY A 340 -0.55 -19.32 -8.76
N VAL A 341 -0.01 -18.33 -9.50
CA VAL A 341 1.43 -18.09 -9.65
C VAL A 341 1.80 -16.73 -9.07
N VAL A 342 2.87 -16.69 -8.28
CA VAL A 342 3.37 -15.46 -7.67
C VAL A 342 3.90 -14.49 -8.73
N SER A 343 3.22 -13.36 -8.87
CA SER A 343 3.78 -12.18 -9.54
C SER A 343 4.57 -11.35 -8.53
N GLY A 344 5.66 -10.75 -9.01
CA GLY A 344 6.39 -9.70 -8.29
C GLY A 344 6.34 -8.39 -9.05
N ASN A 345 7.26 -7.49 -8.77
CA ASN A 345 7.60 -6.41 -9.71
C ASN A 345 8.44 -6.97 -10.88
N SER A 346 7.90 -7.97 -11.57
CA SER A 346 8.37 -8.39 -12.89
C SER A 346 7.93 -7.30 -13.88
N ILE A 347 8.78 -6.30 -14.08
CA ILE A 347 8.51 -5.24 -15.05
C ILE A 347 8.75 -5.80 -16.46
N TYR A 348 7.71 -6.40 -17.01
CA TYR A 348 7.61 -6.67 -18.44
C TYR A 348 7.32 -5.33 -19.13
N TYR A 349 8.41 -4.65 -19.54
CA TYR A 349 8.39 -3.51 -20.44
C TYR A 349 8.09 -3.95 -21.88
#